data_AF-A0AAN6GWW4-F1
#
_entry.id   AF-A0AAN6GWW4-F1
#
_cell.length_a   1.000
_cell.length_b   1.000
_cell.length_c   1.000
_cell.angle_alpha   90.00
_cell.angle_beta   90.00
_cell.angle_gamma   90.00
#
_symmetry.space_group_name_H-M   'P 1'
#
loop_
_entity.id
_entity.type
_entity.pdbx_description
1 polymer ?
#
loop_
_entity_poly.entity_id
_entity_poly.type
_entity_poly.pdbx_seq_one_letter_code
_entity_poly.pdbx_strand_id
1 'polypeptide(L)'
;YVPSYALRATLWAGYTIIQGIFGTGLWVLAHECGHQSFSPSKTLNDSVGWFCHSFLLVPYFSWKISHGKHHKATGNLERDMVFVPRTREEHATLKGYVLHEMHELLEETPIYTAGNLLAQQLFGWPMYIFANISGHNNHTKQPEGKGVGKKN
;
A
#
# COMPACT_ATOMS: atom_id res chain seq x y z
N TYR A 1 35.01 13.61 -8.33
CA TYR A 1 35.22 12.48 -7.39
C TYR A 1 35.19 13.04 -5.98
N VAL A 2 34.34 12.51 -5.09
CA VAL A 2 34.28 12.94 -3.67
C VAL A 2 35.08 11.92 -2.83
N PRO A 3 36.23 12.29 -2.25
CA PRO A 3 37.14 11.31 -1.63
C PRO A 3 36.63 10.77 -0.29
N SER A 4 35.92 11.57 0.50
CA SER A 4 35.39 11.16 1.79
C SER A 4 34.22 10.17 1.63
N TYR A 5 34.31 9.03 2.30
CA TYR A 5 33.21 8.06 2.34
C TYR A 5 31.98 8.64 3.04
N ALA A 6 32.15 9.26 4.22
CA ALA A 6 31.05 9.86 4.97
C ALA A 6 30.32 10.93 4.14
N LEU A 7 31.07 11.80 3.45
CA LEU A 7 30.46 12.82 2.61
C LEU A 7 29.69 12.21 1.42
N ARG A 8 30.23 11.16 0.79
CA ARG A 8 29.51 10.43 -0.26
C ARG A 8 28.21 9.80 0.26
N ALA A 9 28.26 9.17 1.44
CA ALA A 9 27.08 8.56 2.05
C ALA A 9 26.00 9.61 2.33
N THR A 10 26.38 10.77 2.89
CA THR A 10 25.45 11.89 3.12
C THR A 10 24.86 12.42 1.82
N LEU A 11 25.67 12.60 0.78
CA LEU A 11 25.19 13.07 -0.53
C LEU A 11 24.23 12.07 -1.18
N TRP A 12 24.53 10.77 -1.10
CA TRP A 12 23.64 9.72 -1.58
C TRP A 12 22.33 9.69 -0.81
N ALA A 13 22.38 9.77 0.52
CA ALA A 13 21.18 9.82 1.35
C ALA A 13 20.31 11.04 1.01
N GLY A 14 20.92 12.22 0.88
CA GLY A 14 20.22 13.45 0.47
C GLY A 14 19.60 13.33 -0.92
N TYR A 15 20.35 12.78 -1.88
CA TYR A 15 19.85 12.52 -3.23
C TYR A 15 18.64 11.56 -3.21
N THR A 16 18.73 10.46 -2.48
CA THR A 16 17.64 9.48 -2.34
C THR A 16 16.40 10.09 -1.72
N ILE A 17 16.54 10.92 -0.67
CA ILE A 17 15.41 11.62 -0.05
C ILE A 17 14.74 12.56 -1.04
N ILE A 18 15.52 13.40 -1.73
CA ILE A 18 14.99 14.35 -2.71
C ILE A 18 14.29 13.59 -3.85
N GLN A 19 14.89 12.54 -4.37
CA GLN A 19 14.28 11.68 -5.39
C GLN A 19 12.94 11.08 -4.89
N GLY A 20 12.89 10.63 -3.64
CA GLY A 20 11.68 10.12 -3.01
C GLY A 20 10.55 11.15 -2.93
N ILE A 21 10.86 12.42 -2.67
CA ILE A 21 9.88 13.52 -2.66
C ILE A 21 9.26 13.69 -4.06
N PHE A 22 10.09 13.76 -5.11
CA PHE A 22 9.59 13.85 -6.48
C PHE A 22 8.80 12.61 -6.91
N GLY A 23 9.29 11.41 -6.56
CA GLY A 23 8.60 10.15 -6.83
C GLY A 23 7.22 10.09 -6.17
N THR A 24 7.11 10.57 -4.92
CA THR A 24 5.83 10.69 -4.21
C THR A 24 4.89 11.66 -4.92
N GLY A 25 5.40 12.79 -5.43
CA GLY A 25 4.60 13.72 -6.25
C GLY A 25 4.03 13.06 -7.51
N LEU A 26 4.83 12.27 -8.23
CA LEU A 26 4.36 11.50 -9.39
C LEU A 26 3.31 10.45 -9.00
N TRP A 27 3.48 9.79 -7.85
CA TRP A 27 2.51 8.84 -7.32
C TRP A 27 1.17 9.52 -7.03
N VAL A 28 1.17 10.66 -6.35
CA VAL A 28 -0.06 11.42 -6.05
C VAL A 28 -0.77 11.86 -7.33
N LEU A 29 -0.03 12.37 -8.32
CA LEU A 29 -0.61 12.79 -9.59
C LEU A 29 -1.30 11.63 -10.33
N ALA A 30 -0.65 10.47 -10.38
CA ALA A 30 -1.21 9.28 -10.99
C ALA A 30 -2.35 8.66 -10.17
N HIS A 31 -2.32 8.81 -8.84
CA HIS A 31 -3.42 8.46 -7.95
C HIS A 31 -4.69 9.28 -8.28
N GLU A 32 -4.56 10.59 -8.45
CA GLU A 32 -5.67 11.47 -8.87
C GLU A 32 -6.17 11.12 -10.28
N CYS A 33 -5.26 10.73 -11.19
CA CYS A 33 -5.66 10.17 -12.48
C CYS A 33 -6.50 8.90 -12.30
N GLY A 34 -6.15 8.01 -11.37
CA GLY A 34 -6.93 6.82 -11.04
C GLY A 34 -8.35 7.13 -10.57
N HIS A 35 -8.51 8.20 -9.78
CA HIS A 35 -9.80 8.75 -9.37
C HIS A 35 -10.57 9.44 -10.49
N GLN A 36 -9.92 9.69 -11.63
CA GLN A 36 -10.43 10.49 -12.73
C GLN A 36 -10.69 11.96 -12.33
N SER A 37 -9.97 12.47 -11.33
CA SER A 37 -10.11 13.83 -10.79
C SER A 37 -9.11 14.83 -11.39
N PHE A 38 -8.00 14.35 -11.97
CA PHE A 38 -6.93 15.20 -12.51
C PHE A 38 -7.37 16.07 -13.70
N SER A 39 -8.23 15.53 -14.58
CA SER A 39 -8.75 16.20 -15.76
C SER A 39 -10.20 15.76 -16.06
N PRO A 40 -11.03 16.60 -16.72
CA PRO A 40 -12.33 16.17 -17.24
C PRO A 40 -12.23 15.02 -18.27
N SER A 41 -11.09 14.88 -18.95
CA SER A 41 -10.88 13.83 -19.95
C SER A 41 -10.39 12.53 -19.33
N LYS A 42 -11.23 11.49 -19.39
CA LYS A 42 -10.88 10.14 -18.90
C LYS A 42 -9.67 9.55 -19.63
N THR A 43 -9.57 9.76 -20.93
CA THR A 43 -8.43 9.29 -21.73
C THR A 43 -7.13 9.97 -21.31
N LEU A 44 -7.18 11.27 -21.01
CA LEU A 44 -6.00 11.98 -20.52
C LEU A 44 -5.57 11.46 -19.14
N ASN A 45 -6.52 11.31 -18.22
CA ASN A 45 -6.26 10.72 -16.91
C ASN A 45 -5.61 9.34 -17.05
N ASP A 46 -6.19 8.45 -17.85
CA ASP A 46 -5.67 7.10 -17.99
C ASP A 46 -4.31 7.04 -18.68
N SER A 47 -4.04 7.95 -19.63
CA SER A 47 -2.73 8.02 -20.28
C SER A 47 -1.64 8.53 -19.32
N VAL A 48 -1.91 9.62 -18.60
CA VAL A 48 -0.97 10.21 -17.65
C VAL A 48 -0.75 9.29 -16.47
N GLY A 49 -1.82 8.77 -15.88
CA GLY A 49 -1.77 7.83 -14.78
C GLY A 49 -1.02 6.56 -15.16
N TRP A 50 -1.29 5.97 -16.32
CA TRP A 50 -0.57 4.79 -16.81
C TRP A 50 0.92 5.07 -16.98
N PHE A 51 1.30 6.19 -17.58
CA PHE A 51 2.70 6.56 -17.76
C PHE A 51 3.44 6.76 -16.42
N CYS A 52 2.89 7.60 -15.53
CA CYS A 52 3.50 7.93 -14.25
C CYS A 52 3.59 6.73 -13.31
N HIS A 53 2.53 5.92 -13.18
CA HIS A 53 2.58 4.70 -12.37
C HIS A 53 3.50 3.64 -12.98
N SER A 54 3.56 3.50 -14.31
CA SER A 54 4.51 2.56 -14.94
C SER A 54 5.96 2.94 -14.65
N PHE A 55 6.29 4.24 -14.64
CA PHE A 55 7.62 4.73 -14.24
C PHE A 55 7.97 4.36 -12.79
N LEU A 56 6.96 4.26 -11.92
CA LEU A 56 7.08 3.85 -10.52
C LEU A 56 6.89 2.34 -10.30
N LEU A 57 6.83 1.53 -11.37
CA LEU A 57 6.58 0.08 -11.31
C LEU A 57 5.24 -0.29 -10.67
N VAL A 58 4.24 0.57 -10.81
CA VAL A 58 2.86 0.38 -10.35
C VAL A 58 1.98 -0.02 -11.54
N PRO A 59 1.27 -1.17 -11.51
CA PRO A 59 0.35 -1.56 -12.57
C PRO A 59 -0.93 -0.70 -12.53
N TYR A 60 -0.91 0.44 -13.23
CA TYR A 60 -1.93 1.50 -13.11
C TYR A 60 -3.38 1.01 -13.17
N PHE A 61 -3.77 0.22 -14.18
CA PHE A 61 -5.16 -0.18 -14.35
C PHE A 61 -5.63 -1.14 -13.25
N SER A 62 -4.81 -2.12 -12.88
CA SER A 62 -5.11 -3.04 -11.78
C SER A 62 -5.23 -2.26 -10.46
N TRP A 63 -4.27 -1.37 -10.20
CA TRP A 63 -4.30 -0.51 -9.03
C TRP A 63 -5.54 0.38 -9.03
N LYS A 64 -5.85 1.10 -10.11
CA LYS A 64 -7.04 1.96 -10.27
C LYS A 64 -8.33 1.22 -9.93
N ILE A 65 -8.50 0.00 -10.45
CA ILE A 65 -9.70 -0.80 -10.20
C ILE A 65 -9.80 -1.18 -8.72
N SER A 66 -8.74 -1.74 -8.16
CA SER A 66 -8.71 -2.16 -6.75
C SER A 66 -8.86 -0.99 -5.76
N HIS A 67 -8.19 0.12 -6.05
CA HIS A 67 -8.24 1.36 -5.27
C HIS A 67 -9.62 2.02 -5.31
N GLY A 68 -10.25 2.08 -6.48
CA GLY A 68 -11.62 2.58 -6.59
C GLY A 68 -12.63 1.75 -5.78
N LYS A 69 -12.40 0.44 -5.64
CA LYS A 69 -13.21 -0.43 -4.76
C LYS A 69 -12.93 -0.17 -3.28
N HIS A 70 -11.67 0.00 -2.90
CA HIS A 70 -11.29 0.43 -1.54
C HIS A 70 -12.04 1.73 -1.16
N HIS A 71 -11.98 2.77 -2.00
CA HIS A 71 -12.67 4.02 -1.72
C HIS A 71 -14.20 3.90 -1.66
N LYS A 72 -14.79 2.97 -2.43
CA LYS A 72 -16.23 2.70 -2.38
C LYS A 72 -16.66 1.98 -1.09
N ALA A 73 -15.73 1.30 -0.43
CA ALA A 73 -16.01 0.40 0.69
C ALA A 73 -15.06 0.59 1.88
N THR A 74 -14.47 1.79 2.04
CA THR A 74 -13.42 2.05 3.02
C THR A 74 -13.87 1.67 4.43
N GLY A 75 -13.10 0.81 5.08
CA GLY A 75 -13.37 0.35 6.45
C GLY A 75 -14.52 -0.68 6.55
N ASN A 76 -15.05 -1.16 5.42
CA ASN A 76 -16.03 -2.23 5.42
C ASN A 76 -15.34 -3.60 5.46
N LEU A 77 -15.54 -4.34 6.55
CA LEU A 77 -14.92 -5.65 6.77
C LEU A 77 -15.19 -6.69 5.67
N GLU A 78 -16.34 -6.59 5.00
CA GLU A 78 -16.77 -7.58 4.00
C GLU A 78 -16.40 -7.21 2.57
N ARG A 79 -16.08 -5.93 2.33
CA ARG A 79 -16.04 -5.35 0.98
C ARG A 79 -14.78 -4.54 0.70
N ASP A 80 -14.01 -4.15 1.71
CA ASP A 80 -12.77 -3.44 1.50
C ASP A 80 -11.70 -4.37 0.92
N MET A 81 -11.00 -3.85 -0.07
CA MET A 81 -10.01 -4.58 -0.86
C MET A 81 -8.63 -4.56 -0.23
N VAL A 82 -8.41 -3.70 0.77
CA VAL A 82 -7.12 -3.51 1.44
C VAL A 82 -7.37 -2.95 2.85
N PHE A 83 -6.44 -3.16 3.78
CA PHE A 83 -6.50 -2.69 5.17
C PHE A 83 -7.68 -3.23 6.00
N VAL A 84 -8.24 -4.39 5.64
CA VAL A 84 -9.23 -5.08 6.47
C VAL A 84 -8.53 -5.59 7.74
N PRO A 85 -8.95 -5.14 8.94
CA PRO A 85 -8.37 -5.62 10.19
C PRO A 85 -8.72 -7.09 10.43
N ARG A 86 -7.88 -7.76 11.21
CA ARG A 86 -8.16 -9.13 11.65
C ARG A 86 -9.30 -9.15 12.66
N THR A 87 -10.07 -10.22 12.63
CA THR A 87 -11.21 -10.46 13.53
C THR A 87 -10.74 -10.91 14.92
N ARG A 88 -11.59 -10.75 15.93
CA ARG A 88 -11.31 -11.20 17.30
C ARG A 88 -11.05 -12.70 17.36
N GLU A 89 -11.75 -13.47 16.55
CA GLU A 89 -11.58 -14.92 16.43
C GLU A 89 -10.22 -15.29 15.83
N GLU A 90 -9.71 -14.53 14.85
CA GLU A 90 -8.36 -14.70 14.32
C GLU A 90 -7.28 -14.35 15.36
N HIS A 91 -7.55 -13.35 16.22
CA HIS A 91 -6.71 -13.01 17.36
C HIS A 91 -6.82 -14.00 18.54
N ALA A 92 -7.87 -14.81 18.64
CA ALA A 92 -8.09 -15.71 19.78
C ALA A 92 -7.11 -16.90 19.85
N THR A 93 -6.26 -17.11 18.85
CA THR A 93 -5.15 -18.07 18.96
C THR A 93 -4.11 -17.58 19.97
N LEU A 94 -3.45 -18.48 20.72
CA LEU A 94 -2.43 -18.07 21.70
C LEU A 94 -1.36 -17.13 21.11
N LYS A 95 -0.95 -17.39 19.86
CA LYS A 95 -0.02 -16.52 19.11
C LYS A 95 -0.68 -15.20 18.72
N GLY A 96 -1.92 -15.23 18.25
CA GLY A 96 -2.68 -14.04 17.86
C GLY A 96 -2.92 -13.09 19.04
N TYR A 97 -3.21 -13.64 20.22
CA TYR A 97 -3.45 -12.89 21.45
C TYR A 97 -2.17 -12.18 21.90
N VAL A 98 -1.05 -12.92 22.00
CA VAL A 98 0.24 -12.34 22.38
C VAL A 98 0.68 -11.27 21.38
N LEU A 99 0.53 -11.51 20.07
CA LEU A 99 0.89 -10.53 19.04
C LEU A 99 0.01 -9.27 19.10
N HIS A 100 -1.28 -9.42 19.41
CA HIS A 100 -2.22 -8.31 19.52
C HIS A 100 -1.91 -7.44 20.73
N GLU A 101 -1.72 -8.04 21.91
CA GLU A 101 -1.33 -7.32 23.14
C GLU A 101 0.01 -6.61 22.96
N MET A 102 1.00 -7.27 22.32
CA MET A 102 2.27 -6.61 22.00
C MET A 102 2.08 -5.44 21.04
N HIS A 103 1.18 -5.53 20.07
CA HIS A 103 0.88 -4.44 19.14
C HIS A 103 0.25 -3.25 19.89
N GLU A 104 -0.81 -3.48 20.66
CA GLU A 104 -1.49 -2.41 21.43
C GLU A 104 -0.53 -1.72 22.42
N LEU A 105 0.37 -2.46 23.07
CA LEU A 105 1.34 -1.87 24.00
C LEU A 105 2.44 -1.08 23.30
N LEU A 106 2.78 -1.41 22.06
CA LEU A 106 3.94 -0.85 21.34
C LEU A 106 3.59 0.11 20.21
N GLU A 107 2.31 0.22 19.82
CA GLU A 107 1.87 1.00 18.66
C GLU A 107 2.28 2.49 18.70
N GLU A 108 2.42 3.04 19.90
CA GLU A 108 2.84 4.43 20.11
C GLU A 108 4.38 4.60 20.19
N THR A 109 5.15 3.52 20.16
CA THR A 109 6.61 3.59 20.27
C THR A 109 7.25 3.93 18.92
N PRO A 110 8.12 4.95 18.82
CA PRO A 110 8.69 5.38 17.53
C PRO A 110 9.43 4.27 16.78
N ILE A 111 10.10 3.36 17.51
CA ILE A 111 10.86 2.27 16.90
C ILE A 111 9.95 1.20 16.29
N TYR A 112 8.85 0.88 16.95
CA TYR A 112 7.89 -0.10 16.45
C TYR A 112 7.15 0.44 15.24
N THR A 113 6.70 1.70 15.30
CA THR A 113 6.06 2.38 14.17
C THR A 113 7.01 2.52 12.98
N ALA A 114 8.26 2.92 13.20
CA ALA A 114 9.26 2.95 12.14
C ALA A 114 9.49 1.56 11.52
N GLY A 115 9.56 0.51 12.35
CA GLY A 115 9.66 -0.87 11.90
C GLY A 115 8.47 -1.29 11.02
N ASN A 116 7.24 -0.98 11.44
CA ASN A 116 6.02 -1.26 10.69
C ASN A 116 5.99 -0.51 9.35
N LEU A 117 6.37 0.78 9.34
CA LEU A 117 6.43 1.57 8.11
C LEU A 117 7.46 0.99 7.12
N LEU A 118 8.65 0.62 7.61
CA LEU A 118 9.66 -0.04 6.78
C LEU A 118 9.15 -1.38 6.23
N ALA A 119 8.52 -2.20 7.07
CA ALA A 119 7.96 -3.49 6.64
C ALA A 119 6.84 -3.30 5.60
N GLN A 120 5.95 -2.34 5.81
CA GLN A 120 4.88 -2.02 4.86
C GLN A 120 5.43 -1.50 3.53
N GLN A 121 6.43 -0.63 3.56
CA GLN A 121 7.01 -0.04 2.35
C GLN A 121 7.83 -1.05 1.53
N LEU A 122 8.51 -1.99 2.19
CA LEU A 122 9.34 -3.00 1.53
C LEU A 122 8.54 -4.23 1.08
N PHE A 123 7.59 -4.70 1.90
CA PHE A 123 6.88 -5.96 1.68
C PHE A 123 5.39 -5.78 1.43
N GLY A 124 4.76 -4.77 2.01
CA GLY A 124 3.31 -4.55 1.89
C GLY A 124 2.88 -4.38 0.44
N TRP A 125 3.60 -3.56 -0.33
CA TRP A 125 3.27 -3.29 -1.74
C TRP A 125 3.40 -4.54 -2.65
N PRO A 126 4.53 -5.28 -2.68
CA PRO A 126 4.61 -6.54 -3.44
C PRO A 126 3.53 -7.55 -3.01
N MET A 127 3.31 -7.71 -1.70
CA MET A 127 2.33 -8.64 -1.17
C MET A 127 0.89 -8.28 -1.55
N TYR A 128 0.59 -6.98 -1.62
CA TYR A 128 -0.66 -6.48 -2.13
C TYR A 128 -0.86 -6.84 -3.62
N ILE A 129 0.13 -6.54 -4.48
CA ILE A 129 0.00 -6.83 -5.91
C ILE A 129 -0.13 -8.34 -6.19
N PHE A 130 0.68 -9.18 -5.54
CA PHE A 130 0.73 -10.60 -5.86
C PHE A 130 -0.35 -11.43 -5.15
N ALA A 131 -0.77 -11.02 -3.96
CA ALA A 131 -1.62 -11.85 -3.09
C ALA A 131 -2.83 -11.13 -2.51
N ASN A 132 -3.04 -9.85 -2.84
CA ASN A 132 -4.13 -9.02 -2.30
C ASN A 132 -4.22 -9.11 -0.76
N ILE A 133 -3.05 -9.07 -0.11
CA ILE A 133 -2.96 -9.15 1.35
C ILE A 133 -3.69 -7.98 1.98
N SER A 134 -4.35 -8.23 3.13
CA SER A 134 -5.24 -7.31 3.84
C SER A 134 -6.57 -6.99 3.14
N GLY A 135 -6.90 -7.64 2.02
CA GLY A 135 -8.25 -7.58 1.45
C GLY A 135 -9.23 -8.54 2.10
N HIS A 136 -10.52 -8.38 1.78
CA HIS A 136 -11.57 -9.29 2.24
C HIS A 136 -11.46 -10.71 1.65
N ASN A 137 -12.04 -11.69 2.35
CA ASN A 137 -12.08 -13.10 1.94
C ASN A 137 -13.39 -13.52 1.24
N ASN A 138 -14.33 -12.57 1.06
CA ASN A 138 -15.67 -12.84 0.55
C ASN A 138 -15.75 -12.99 -0.98
N HIS A 139 -15.41 -14.18 -1.50
CA HIS A 139 -15.42 -14.47 -2.94
C HIS A 139 -16.77 -14.74 -3.57
N THR A 140 -17.70 -15.27 -2.79
CA THR A 140 -18.99 -15.75 -3.30
C THR A 140 -19.86 -14.61 -3.81
N LYS A 141 -19.67 -13.41 -3.28
CA LYS A 141 -20.40 -12.19 -3.68
C LYS A 141 -19.52 -11.19 -4.44
N GLN A 142 -18.19 -11.29 -4.34
CA GLN A 142 -17.24 -10.37 -4.97
C GLN A 142 -16.03 -11.15 -5.53
N PRO A 143 -15.94 -11.36 -6.86
CA PRO A 143 -14.86 -12.13 -7.47
C PRO A 143 -13.44 -11.57 -7.20
N GLU A 144 -13.35 -10.30 -6.81
CA GLU A 144 -12.12 -9.54 -6.62
C GLU A 144 -11.34 -9.77 -5.32
N GLY A 145 -11.89 -10.45 -4.29
CA GLY A 145 -11.12 -10.72 -3.06
C GLY A 145 -9.89 -11.66 -3.28
N LYS A 146 -9.38 -12.27 -2.21
CA LYS A 146 -8.24 -13.23 -2.26
C LYS A 146 -8.43 -14.56 -3.03
N GLY A 147 -9.57 -15.22 -2.90
CA GLY A 147 -10.01 -16.45 -3.58
C GLY A 147 -10.94 -17.28 -2.68
N VAL A 148 -11.78 -18.16 -3.26
CA VAL A 148 -12.54 -19.15 -2.47
C VAL A 148 -11.55 -20.01 -1.68
N GLY A 149 -11.69 -20.08 -0.35
CA GLY A 149 -10.83 -20.86 0.53
C GLY A 149 -9.57 -20.15 1.03
N LYS A 150 -9.31 -18.89 0.66
CA LYS A 150 -8.18 -18.10 1.19
C LYS A 150 -8.60 -17.27 2.40
N LYS A 151 -7.67 -17.07 3.36
CA LYS A 151 -7.85 -16.25 4.57
C LYS A 151 -6.67 -15.28 4.79
N ASN A 152 -6.84 -14.32 5.70
CA ASN A 152 -5.78 -13.39 6.17
C ASN A 152 -4.95 -13.99 7.31
#